data_AF-A0A1G3PBC4-F1
#
_entry.id   AF-A0A1G3PBC4-F1
#
_cell.length_a   1.000
_cell.length_b   1.000
_cell.length_c   1.000
_cell.angle_alpha   90.00
_cell.angle_beta   90.00
_cell.angle_gamma   90.00
#
_symmetry.space_group_name_H-M   'P 1'
#
loop_
_entity.id
_entity.type
_entity.pdbx_description
1 polymer ?
#
loop_
_entity_poly.entity_id
_entity_poly.type
_entity_poly.pdbx_seq_one_letter_code
_entity_poly.pdbx_strand_id
1 'polypeptide(L)' 'MEDKNIKFDLIDNNFKRAAMNIAQNIHGDIEKTKFRDEFVRVLDSALHNFSELKKNYEKERDESNVTKKI' A
#
# COMPACT_ATOMS: atom_id res chain seq x y z
N MET A 1 -12.00 -12.80 -22.93
CA MET A 1 -11.83 -13.12 -21.49
C MET A 1 -10.49 -12.62 -20.94
N GLU A 2 -9.58 -12.07 -21.76
CA GLU A 2 -8.23 -11.64 -21.33
C GLU A 2 -8.20 -10.31 -20.56
N ASP A 3 -9.05 -9.33 -20.89
CA ASP A 3 -9.07 -8.01 -20.22
C ASP A 3 -9.31 -8.04 -18.70
N LYS A 4 -9.99 -9.09 -18.20
CA LYS A 4 -10.35 -9.20 -16.78
C LYS A 4 -9.16 -9.56 -15.90
N ASN A 5 -8.29 -10.45 -16.35
CA ASN A 5 -7.08 -10.80 -15.62
C ASN A 5 -6.12 -9.60 -15.59
N ILE A 6 -6.00 -8.89 -16.72
CA ILE A 6 -5.12 -7.73 -16.86
C ILE A 6 -5.44 -6.62 -15.83
N LYS A 7 -6.72 -6.34 -15.55
CA LYS A 7 -7.10 -5.30 -14.57
C LYS A 7 -6.83 -5.72 -13.11
N PHE A 8 -7.07 -6.98 -12.75
CA PHE A 8 -6.73 -7.48 -11.41
C PHE A 8 -5.22 -7.50 -11.21
N ASP A 9 -4.49 -7.96 -12.22
CA ASP A 9 -3.02 -7.95 -12.20
C ASP A 9 -2.48 -6.52 -12.05
N LEU A 10 -3.12 -5.53 -12.68
CA LEU A 10 -2.70 -4.12 -12.55
C LEU A 10 -2.95 -3.55 -11.15
N ILE A 11 -4.10 -3.84 -10.53
CA ILE A 11 -4.42 -3.40 -9.16
C ILE A 11 -3.42 -4.03 -8.16
N ASP A 12 -3.20 -5.34 -8.28
CA ASP A 12 -2.27 -6.07 -7.42
C ASP A 12 -0.82 -5.59 -7.60
N ASN A 13 -0.40 -5.32 -8.84
CA ASN A 13 0.93 -4.80 -9.14
C ASN A 13 1.12 -3.37 -8.60
N ASN A 14 0.10 -2.51 -8.70
CA ASN A 14 0.16 -1.17 -8.13
C ASN A 14 0.24 -1.20 -6.60
N PHE A 15 -0.55 -2.07 -5.94
CA PHE A 15 -0.48 -2.27 -4.50
C PHE A 15 0.92 -2.74 -4.07
N LYS A 16 1.48 -3.77 -4.71
CA LYS A 16 2.83 -4.27 -4.42
C LYS A 16 3.89 -3.19 -4.58
N ARG A 17 3.83 -2.42 -5.67
CA ARG A 17 4.76 -1.31 -5.93
C ARG A 17 4.67 -0.23 -4.86
N ALA A 18 3.46 0.16 -4.48
CA ALA A 18 3.25 1.15 -3.41
C ALA A 18 3.77 0.64 -2.06
N ALA A 19 3.52 -0.63 -1.72
CA ALA A 19 4.01 -1.25 -0.50
C ALA A 19 5.55 -1.27 -0.45
N MET A 20 6.21 -1.59 -1.57
CA MET A 20 7.68 -1.55 -1.66
C MET A 20 8.23 -0.13 -1.46
N ASN A 21 7.60 0.88 -2.07
CA ASN A 21 8.02 2.28 -1.90
C ASN A 21 7.88 2.74 -0.45
N ILE A 22 6.77 2.40 0.21
CA ILE A 22 6.56 2.69 1.64
C ILE A 22 7.66 2.02 2.47
N ALA A 23 7.95 0.73 2.22
CA ALA A 23 9.00 0.00 2.94
C ALA A 23 10.39 0.62 2.76
N GLN A 24 10.75 1.05 1.55
CA GLN A 24 12.03 1.72 1.28
C GLN A 24 12.15 3.06 2.01
N ASN A 25 11.07 3.85 2.04
CA ASN A 25 11.05 5.12 2.76
C ASN A 25 11.23 4.90 4.27
N ILE A 26 10.49 3.96 4.85
CA ILE A 26 10.60 3.61 6.28
C ILE A 26 12.00 3.15 6.63
N HIS A 27 12.60 2.29 5.79
CA HIS A 27 13.98 1.84 5.98
C HIS A 27 14.94 3.04 6.06
N GLY A 28 14.84 3.96 5.09
CA GLY A 28 15.68 5.17 5.08
C GLY A 28 15.44 6.11 6.26
N ASP A 29 14.20 6.20 6.77
CA ASP A 29 13.88 7.02 7.94
C ASP A 29 14.40 6.39 9.23
N ILE A 30 14.30 5.05 9.36
CA ILE A 30 14.90 4.30 10.47
C ILE A 30 16.42 4.48 10.50
N GLU A 31 17.10 4.35 9.37
CA GLU A 31 18.56 4.52 9.29
C GLU A 31 19.04 5.91 9.73
N LYS A 32 18.22 6.94 9.51
CA LYS A 32 18.54 8.33 9.89
C LYS A 32 18.17 8.66 11.34
N THR A 33 17.34 7.82 11.97
CA THR A 33 16.80 8.10 13.29
C THR A 33 17.85 7.87 14.38
N LYS A 34 18.01 8.87 15.25
CA LYS A 34 19.02 8.83 16.33
C LYS A 34 18.41 8.68 17.72
N PHE A 35 17.15 9.05 17.87
CA PHE A 35 16.45 9.07 19.15
C PHE A 35 15.29 8.08 19.17
N ARG A 36 15.06 7.48 20.34
CA ARG A 36 14.01 6.47 20.53
C ARG A 36 12.61 7.00 20.18
N ASP A 37 12.30 8.22 20.60
CA ASP A 37 10.95 8.78 20.39
C ASP A 37 10.69 9.08 18.91
N GLU A 38 11.73 9.49 18.16
CA GLU A 38 11.66 9.62 16.71
C GLU A 38 11.44 8.27 16.04
N PHE A 39 12.10 7.21 16.53
CA PHE A 39 11.95 5.86 15.98
C PHE A 39 10.51 5.36 16.14
N VAL A 40 9.92 5.57 17.32
CA VAL A 40 8.50 5.23 17.56
C VAL A 40 7.59 5.99 16.59
N ARG A 41 7.82 7.29 16.37
CA ARG A 41 7.03 8.07 15.40
C ARG A 41 7.17 7.58 13.96
N VAL A 42 8.38 7.17 13.56
CA VAL A 42 8.61 6.58 12.24
C VAL A 42 7.81 5.28 12.08
N LEU A 43 7.79 4.42 13.11
CA LEU A 43 6.99 3.20 13.10
C LEU A 43 5.47 3.46 13.10
N ASP A 44 4.99 4.44 13.87
CA ASP A 44 3.56 4.80 13.87
C ASP A 44 3.13 5.34 12.50
N SER A 45 3.96 6.18 11.88
CA SER A 45 3.72 6.68 10.52
C SER A 45 3.75 5.54 9.49
N ALA A 46 4.68 4.59 9.62
CA ALA A 46 4.74 3.40 8.78
C ALA A 46 3.43 2.59 8.85
N LEU A 47 2.95 2.31 10.06
CA LEU A 47 1.71 1.58 10.29
C LEU A 47 0.51 2.29 9.67
N HIS A 48 0.43 3.62 9.85
CA HIS A 48 -0.62 4.42 9.24
C HIS A 48 -0.60 4.33 7.70
N ASN A 49 0.57 4.49 7.08
CA ASN A 49 0.73 4.44 5.63
C ASN A 49 0.32 3.07 5.05
N PHE A 50 0.73 1.97 5.69
CA PHE A 50 0.33 0.63 5.25
C PHE A 50 -1.18 0.38 5.45
N SER A 51 -1.76 0.89 6.54
CA SER A 51 -3.20 0.77 6.80
C SER A 51 -4.02 1.47 5.71
N GLU A 52 -3.66 2.71 5.37
CA GLU A 52 -4.35 3.46 4.30
C GLU A 52 -4.14 2.81 2.93
N LEU A 53 -2.93 2.32 2.62
CA LEU A 53 -2.70 1.58 1.38
C LEU A 53 -3.59 0.33 1.27
N LYS A 54 -3.68 -0.46 2.35
CA LYS A 54 -4.53 -1.65 2.39
C LYS A 54 -6.00 -1.31 2.17
N LYS A 55 -6.50 -0.28 2.86
CA LYS A 55 -7.88 0.19 2.74
C LYS A 55 -8.20 0.64 1.31
N ASN A 56 -7.28 1.37 0.67
CA ASN A 56 -7.45 1.80 -0.72
C ASN A 56 -7.46 0.62 -1.70
N TYR A 57 -6.56 -0.35 -1.51
CA TYR A 57 -6.53 -1.57 -2.32
C TYR A 57 -7.83 -2.38 -2.21
N GLU A 58 -8.35 -2.57 -0.99
CA GLU A 58 -9.61 -3.26 -0.76
C GLU A 58 -10.78 -2.54 -1.47
N LYS A 59 -10.84 -1.22 -1.34
CA LYS A 59 -11.83 -0.39 -2.03
C LYS A 59 -11.75 -0.50 -3.56
N GLU A 60 -10.57 -0.35 -4.14
CA GLU A 60 -10.37 -0.43 -5.60
C GLU A 60 -10.73 -1.82 -6.16
N ARG A 61 -10.43 -2.87 -5.39
CA ARG A 61 -10.82 -4.24 -5.72
C ARG A 61 -12.32 -4.45 -5.67
N ASP A 62 -13.00 -3.94 -4.64
CA ASP A 62 -14.43 -4.08 -4.48
C ASP A 62 -15.20 -3.29 -5.54
N GLU A 63 -14.80 -2.05 -5.82
CA GLU A 63 -15.36 -1.24 -6.91
C GLU A 63 -15.18 -1.93 -8.26
N SER A 64 -14.00 -2.50 -8.54
CA SER A 64 -13.74 -3.28 -9.75
C SER A 64 -14.54 -4.59 -9.84
N ASN A 65 -15.08 -5.09 -8.72
CA ASN A 65 -16.01 -6.21 -8.68
C ASN A 65 -17.47 -5.78 -8.84
N VAL A 66 -17.87 -4.62 -8.31
CA VAL A 66 -19.25 -4.11 -8.36
C VAL A 66 -19.63 -3.63 -9.76
N THR A 67 -18.72 -2.99 -10.51
CA THR A 67 -18.96 -2.63 -11.92
C THR A 67 -19.24 -3.84 -12.83
N LYS A 68 -19.06 -5.08 -12.34
CA LYS A 68 -19.39 -6.31 -13.06
C LYS A 68 -20.86 -6.74 -12.99
N LYS A 69 -21.67 -6.16 -12.09
CA LYS A 69 -23.06 -6.58 -11.82
C LYS A 69 -24.15 -5.76 -12.53
N ILE A 70 -23.77 -4.72 -13.28
CA ILE A 70 -24.69 -3.88 -14.07
C ILE A 70 -24.51 -4.22 -15.54
#